data_AF-A0A2W4QUN7-F1
#
_entry.id   AF-A0A2W4QUN7-F1
#
_cell.length_a   1.000
_cell.length_b   1.000
_cell.length_c   1.000
_cell.angle_alpha   90.00
_cell.angle_beta   90.00
_cell.angle_gamma   90.00
#
_symmetry.space_group_name_H-M   'P 1'
#
loop_
_entity.id
_entity.type
_entity.pdbx_description
1 polymer ?
#
loop_
_entity_poly.entity_id
_entity_poly.type
_entity_poly.pdbx_seq_one_letter_code
_entity_poly.pdbx_strand_id
1 'polypeptide(L)'
;MKSLLDLFRKTKPSTASPVQRNMAANPDDEEIPRYPPFAKGLPAASVDRVLASQSELVGSIRHTLGLPNATFNSVVMPVIGRLPECG
;
A
#
# COMPACT_ATOMS: atom_id res chain seq x y z
N MET A 1 -21.94 -3.96 12.62
CA MET A 1 -20.84 -3.08 12.16
C MET A 1 -19.61 -3.47 12.96
N LYS A 2 -18.49 -3.82 12.32
CA LYS A 2 -17.22 -4.19 12.99
C LYS A 2 -16.34 -2.95 13.00
N SER A 3 -15.86 -2.52 14.16
CA SER A 3 -15.07 -1.28 14.30
C SER A 3 -13.66 -1.51 13.77
N LEU A 4 -13.06 -0.49 13.14
CA LEU A 4 -11.65 -0.52 12.71
C LEU A 4 -10.69 -0.79 13.89
N LEU A 5 -11.09 -0.40 15.11
CA LEU A 5 -10.33 -0.68 16.33
C LEU A 5 -10.39 -2.16 16.78
N ASP A 6 -11.39 -2.93 16.35
CA ASP A 6 -11.46 -4.38 16.63
C ASP A 6 -10.38 -5.15 15.87
N LEU A 7 -9.87 -4.60 14.76
CA LEU A 7 -8.82 -5.22 13.96
C LEU A 7 -7.44 -5.17 14.63
N PHE A 8 -7.22 -4.28 15.60
CA PHE A 8 -5.90 -3.99 16.17
C PHE A 8 -5.70 -4.42 17.63
N ARG A 9 -6.65 -5.15 18.23
CA ARG A 9 -6.58 -5.44 19.68
C ARG A 9 -6.64 -6.93 20.04
N LYS A 10 -5.76 -7.74 19.44
CA LYS A 10 -5.48 -9.09 19.95
C LYS A 10 -4.00 -9.42 19.98
N THR A 11 -3.31 -8.88 20.98
CA THR A 11 -2.06 -9.47 21.48
C THR A 11 -2.34 -10.09 22.84
N LYS A 12 -2.35 -11.43 22.88
CA LYS A 12 -2.29 -12.19 24.14
C LYS A 12 -0.84 -12.13 24.62
N PRO A 13 -0.54 -11.79 25.88
CA PRO A 13 0.83 -11.82 26.37
C PRO A 13 1.26 -13.29 26.45
N SER A 14 2.28 -13.66 25.66
CA SER A 14 2.93 -14.96 25.78
C SER A 14 4.02 -14.82 26.84
N THR A 15 3.77 -15.48 27.96
CA THR A 15 4.66 -15.63 29.10
C THR A 15 6.02 -16.15 28.65
N ALA A 16 7.08 -15.38 28.93
CA ALA A 16 8.45 -15.80 28.66
C ALA A 16 8.83 -17.02 29.51
N SER A 17 9.43 -18.04 28.89
CA SER A 17 10.40 -18.95 29.53
C SER A 17 11.33 -19.57 28.48
N PRO A 18 12.61 -19.82 28.81
CA PRO A 18 13.67 -20.06 27.84
C PRO A 18 13.94 -21.56 27.64
N VAL A 19 14.07 -22.03 26.39
CA VAL A 19 14.60 -23.38 26.11
C VAL A 19 15.56 -23.34 24.92
N GLN A 20 16.84 -23.45 25.28
CA GLN A 20 17.98 -24.14 24.67
C GLN A 20 18.05 -24.34 23.14
N ARG A 21 19.16 -23.80 22.60
CA ARG A 21 19.83 -24.19 21.35
C ARG A 21 20.04 -25.71 21.28
N ASN A 22 19.46 -26.36 20.28
CA ASN A 22 19.97 -27.59 19.68
C ASN A 22 19.90 -27.44 18.15
N MET A 23 21.05 -27.52 17.48
CA MET A 23 21.16 -27.54 16.02
C MET A 23 20.72 -28.91 15.50
N ALA A 24 19.67 -28.92 14.67
CA ALA A 24 19.47 -29.88 13.60
C ALA A 24 18.86 -29.05 12.45
N ALA A 25 19.67 -28.72 11.44
CA ALA A 25 19.17 -28.08 10.24
C ALA A 25 18.26 -29.09 9.53
N ASN A 26 16.95 -28.87 9.59
CA ASN A 26 16.01 -29.58 8.76
C ASN A 26 16.22 -29.11 7.30
N PRO A 27 16.20 -30.01 6.30
CA PRO A 27 16.20 -29.62 4.89
C PRO A 27 14.92 -28.88 4.48
N ASP A 28 13.94 -28.79 5.38
CA ASP A 28 12.70 -28.02 5.25
C ASP A 28 12.79 -26.65 5.98
N ASP A 29 13.99 -26.06 6.04
CA ASP A 29 14.12 -24.60 6.18
C ASP A 29 13.59 -23.96 4.88
N GLU A 30 12.28 -24.10 4.65
CA GLU A 30 11.52 -23.34 3.68
C GLU A 30 11.76 -21.86 4.00
N GLU A 31 12.62 -21.26 3.19
CA GLU A 31 13.07 -19.89 3.26
C GLU A 31 11.86 -18.96 3.35
N ILE A 32 11.50 -18.57 4.57
CA ILE A 32 10.38 -17.65 4.83
C ILE A 32 10.63 -16.40 3.97
N PRO A 33 9.79 -16.09 2.97
CA PRO A 33 10.04 -14.97 2.09
C PRO A 33 9.95 -13.68 2.91
N ARG A 34 11.12 -13.07 3.16
CA ARG A 34 11.23 -11.85 3.98
C ARG A 34 10.96 -10.63 3.12
N TYR A 35 9.96 -9.84 3.54
CA TYR A 35 9.39 -8.65 2.89
C TYR A 35 8.78 -8.90 1.50
N PRO A 36 7.67 -8.24 1.24
CA PRO A 36 6.38 -8.92 1.22
C PRO A 36 6.27 -9.89 0.04
N PRO A 37 5.92 -11.17 0.28
CA PRO A 37 5.55 -12.05 -0.81
C PRO A 37 4.20 -11.59 -1.36
N PHE A 38 4.21 -10.78 -2.41
CA PHE A 38 3.00 -10.60 -3.21
C PHE A 38 2.74 -11.91 -3.95
N ALA A 39 2.11 -12.88 -3.28
CA ALA A 39 1.82 -14.20 -3.83
C ALA A 39 1.07 -14.16 -5.18
N LYS A 40 0.46 -13.01 -5.53
CA LYS A 40 -0.20 -12.72 -6.82
C LYS A 40 0.27 -11.41 -7.48
N GLY A 41 1.40 -10.84 -7.04
CA GLY A 41 1.81 -9.48 -7.41
C GLY A 41 1.05 -8.38 -6.64
N LEU A 42 1.56 -7.16 -6.68
CA LEU A 42 0.80 -5.99 -6.24
C LEU A 42 -0.43 -5.85 -7.14
N PRO A 43 -1.65 -5.62 -6.61
CA PRO A 43 -2.78 -5.26 -7.44
C PRO A 43 -2.49 -3.89 -8.08
N ALA A 44 -1.91 -3.90 -9.27
CA ALA A 44 -1.68 -2.70 -10.07
C ALA A 44 -2.97 -2.36 -10.81
N ALA A 45 -3.65 -1.30 -10.35
CA ALA A 45 -4.69 -0.66 -11.14
C ALA A 45 -4.02 0.21 -12.20
N SER A 46 -4.57 0.26 -13.41
CA SER A 46 -4.11 1.23 -14.41
C SER A 46 -4.28 2.66 -13.89
N VAL A 47 -3.37 3.56 -14.29
CA VAL A 47 -3.43 4.98 -13.95
C VAL A 47 -4.81 5.56 -14.25
N ASP A 48 -5.38 5.23 -15.41
CA ASP A 48 -6.71 5.68 -15.81
C ASP A 48 -7.81 5.25 -14.83
N ARG A 49 -7.74 4.01 -14.33
CA ARG A 49 -8.72 3.51 -13.36
C ARG A 49 -8.58 4.24 -12.02
N VAL A 50 -7.35 4.51 -11.59
CA VAL A 50 -7.05 5.24 -10.35
C VAL A 50 -7.55 6.68 -10.46
N LEU A 51 -7.26 7.37 -11.58
CA LEU A 51 -7.72 8.74 -11.83
C LEU A 51 -9.24 8.83 -11.91
N ALA A 52 -9.89 7.87 -12.59
CA ALA A 52 -11.35 7.81 -12.68
C ALA A 52 -12.01 7.66 -11.31
N SER A 53 -11.44 6.85 -10.41
CA SER A 53 -11.94 6.70 -9.04
C SER A 53 -11.73 7.91 -8.14
N GLN A 54 -10.86 8.85 -8.51
CA GLN A 54 -10.43 9.97 -7.67
C GLN A 54 -10.71 11.34 -8.31
N SER A 55 -11.78 11.45 -9.08
CA SER A 55 -12.16 12.69 -9.78
C SER A 55 -12.40 13.88 -8.84
N GLU A 56 -12.97 13.64 -7.65
CA GLU A 56 -13.21 14.67 -6.63
C GLU A 56 -11.88 15.21 -6.05
N LEU A 57 -10.92 14.32 -5.79
CA LEU A 57 -9.59 14.70 -5.32
C LEU A 57 -8.85 15.54 -6.37
N VAL A 58 -8.87 15.10 -7.64
CA VAL A 58 -8.30 15.85 -8.76
C VAL A 58 -8.97 17.24 -8.89
N GLY A 59 -10.30 17.30 -8.72
CA GLY A 59 -11.05 18.57 -8.70
C GLY A 59 -10.64 19.49 -7.54
N SER A 60 -10.43 18.93 -6.35
CA SER A 60 -9.97 19.66 -5.16
C SER A 60 -8.57 20.24 -5.37
N ILE A 61 -7.65 19.45 -5.93
CA ILE A 61 -6.29 19.93 -6.27
C ILE A 61 -6.37 21.11 -7.24
N ARG A 62 -7.19 21.01 -8.30
CA ARG A 62 -7.37 22.13 -9.25
C ARG A 62 -7.91 23.37 -8.55
N HIS A 63 -8.92 23.21 -7.69
CA HIS A 63 -9.52 24.31 -6.95
C HIS A 63 -8.50 24.98 -6.02
N THR A 64 -7.72 24.21 -5.26
CA THR A 64 -6.67 24.72 -4.38
C THR A 64 -5.59 25.49 -5.13
N LEU A 65 -5.22 25.03 -6.32
CA LEU A 65 -4.21 25.70 -7.15
C LEU A 65 -4.77 26.94 -7.89
N GLY A 66 -6.09 27.09 -7.99
CA GLY A 66 -6.74 28.21 -8.68
C GLY A 66 -6.45 28.28 -10.19
N LEU A 67 -6.01 27.17 -10.79
CA LEU A 67 -5.58 27.15 -12.19
C LEU A 67 -6.76 27.00 -13.16
N PRO A 68 -6.74 27.70 -14.31
CA PRO A 68 -7.63 27.41 -15.42
C PRO A 68 -7.49 25.95 -15.88
N ASN A 69 -8.59 25.34 -16.35
CA ASN A 69 -8.59 23.93 -16.80
C ASN A 69 -7.48 23.62 -17.81
N ALA A 70 -7.23 24.50 -18.78
CA ALA A 70 -6.19 24.29 -19.79
C ALA A 70 -4.78 24.24 -19.19
N THR A 71 -4.47 25.14 -18.26
CA THR A 71 -3.18 25.18 -17.55
C THR A 71 -3.02 23.98 -16.61
N PHE A 72 -4.08 23.63 -15.88
CA PHE A 72 -4.09 22.46 -15.01
C PHE A 72 -3.83 21.16 -15.79
N ASN A 73 -4.50 20.99 -16.93
CA ASN A 73 -4.34 19.81 -17.78
C ASN A 73 -2.97 19.71 -18.47
N SER A 74 -2.36 20.85 -18.82
CA SER A 74 -1.05 20.86 -19.50
C SER A 74 0.14 20.71 -18.54
N VAL A 75 0.01 21.19 -17.29
CA VAL A 75 1.13 21.23 -16.34
C VAL A 75 0.99 20.20 -15.22
N VAL A 76 -0.19 20.08 -14.63
CA VAL A 76 -0.39 19.29 -13.40
C VAL A 76 -0.76 17.84 -13.69
N MET A 77 -1.69 17.61 -14.63
CA MET A 77 -2.13 16.25 -14.98
C MET A 77 -1.00 15.30 -15.42
N PRO A 78 0.03 15.73 -16.17
CA PRO A 78 1.15 14.86 -16.53
C PRO A 78 1.98 14.41 -15.33
N VAL A 79 2.01 15.19 -14.24
CA VAL A 79 2.73 14.83 -13.01
C VAL A 79 1.92 13.83 -12.20
N ILE A 80 0.62 14.09 -12.02
CA ILE A 80 -0.29 13.18 -11.29
C ILE A 80 -0.34 11.81 -11.98
N GLY A 81 -0.38 11.78 -13.32
CA GLY A 81 -0.43 10.54 -14.09
C GLY A 81 0.85 9.68 -14.00
N ARG A 82 1.99 10.23 -13.57
CA ARG A 82 3.26 9.49 -13.42
C ARG A 82 3.52 9.01 -11.99
N LEU A 83 2.91 9.65 -11.00
CA LEU A 83 3.06 9.29 -9.58
C LEU A 83 2.78 7.80 -9.26
N PRO A 84 1.73 7.15 -9.82
CA PRO A 84 1.45 5.74 -9.54
C PRO A 84 2.48 4.76 -10.13
N GLU A 85 3.38 5.21 -11.01
CA GLU A 85 4.43 4.39 -11.63
C GLU A 85 5.69 4.28 -10.76
N CYS A 86 5.81 5.07 -9.67
CA CYS A 86 6.99 5.13 -8.80
C CYS A 86 7.00 4.11 -7.64
N GLY A 87 6.25 3.01 -7.75
CA GLY A 87 6.14 1.97 -6.73
C GLY A 87 6.94 0.72 -7.04
#